data_AF-A0A167EL63-F1
#
_entry.id   AF-A0A167EL63-F1
#
_cell.length_a   1.000
_cell.length_b   1.000
_cell.length_c   1.000
_cell.angle_alpha   90.00
_cell.angle_beta   90.00
_cell.angle_gamma   90.00
#
_symmetry.space_group_name_H-M   'P 1'
#
loop_
_entity.id
_entity.type
_entity.pdbx_description
1 polymer ?
#
loop_
_entity_poly.entity_id
_entity_poly.type
_entity_poly.pdbx_seq_one_letter_code
_entity_poly.pdbx_strand_id
1 'polypeptide(L)'
;MPLLLLLALAGRIRAQEDGSANQITSTSSKVWAAVAFVNHGETTPFLRSASPVLTPSGAQQLYQQGAAFRGRYLAPSTVRNTSSSSSSSSSSEGATIQGLSQNAIDNGQMRVLAQTDEWVVGGAVAFMQALYPPNSKAFGKAAGGQALAENAGDSNTTSYPLDGYQYPQIETLASTDANSVGIQGHVGCPTWQHASTANLTTNPTLKDAAQKSADFYTKLFSSGPLQGALAADDANLFNAYDIYNLVRYEYMHNATVAANLANADATLARLAADAFTMERAKSDPGSSTANDTASVALTIAGRTLAHLVTDQLNIDANRTAGRVQRLTLLFGSFQPLMALFSVAGLLTRDNVLSTPIGNVTAPGAAIVFELIGQNTKGAAGFPKPEDLSVRFVFRPTADESDAFQVFSLFGSGNGGRSIPYLAFREKMASIGREAADWCRVCKPSGSASAWCQEGSAGRADNGGARMSPAVAGVIGAVIMGALVALAVLALCGLGGFRLRHRSRDGAGSRGAEKRGGDPDVTYGSGGVAQERIGSWEMKGQPKSESRVQQQRSSFDEDAGSDVENATPVRTREVF
;
A
#
# COMPACT_ATOMS: atom_id res chain seq x y z
N MET A 1 47.78 30.61 -45.50
CA MET A 1 46.94 31.34 -46.48
C MET A 1 45.80 30.41 -46.89
N PRO A 2 44.55 30.90 -47.00
CA PRO A 2 43.62 31.34 -45.93
C PRO A 2 42.39 30.39 -45.87
N LEU A 3 41.76 30.13 -44.72
CA LEU A 3 40.76 30.93 -43.97
C LEU A 3 39.59 31.47 -44.84
N LEU A 4 38.41 30.85 -44.74
CA LEU A 4 37.13 31.47 -45.11
C LEU A 4 36.15 31.36 -43.94
N LEU A 5 35.85 32.54 -43.37
CA LEU A 5 34.87 32.78 -42.32
C LEU A 5 33.56 33.22 -43.02
N LEU A 6 32.45 32.54 -42.76
CA LEU A 6 31.11 32.99 -43.15
C LEU A 6 30.38 33.52 -41.90
N LEU A 7 30.33 34.85 -41.76
CA LEU A 7 29.41 35.53 -40.86
C LEU A 7 28.01 35.58 -41.51
N ALA A 8 27.02 35.03 -40.83
CA ALA A 8 25.61 35.32 -41.10
C ALA A 8 25.10 36.32 -40.04
N LEU A 9 24.85 37.55 -40.48
CA LEU A 9 24.20 38.61 -39.73
C LEU A 9 22.68 38.35 -39.73
N ALA A 10 22.07 38.03 -38.59
CA ALA A 10 20.62 38.02 -38.43
C ALA A 10 20.22 39.20 -37.52
N GLY A 11 19.64 40.23 -38.14
CA GLY A 11 19.12 41.43 -37.48
C GLY A 11 17.89 41.10 -36.62
N ARG A 12 17.88 41.65 -35.40
CA ARG A 12 16.73 41.59 -34.50
C ARG A 12 15.70 42.64 -34.90
N ILE A 13 14.56 42.20 -35.42
CA ILE A 13 13.35 43.02 -35.50
C ILE A 13 12.61 42.85 -34.16
N ARG A 14 12.52 43.93 -33.38
CA ARG A 14 11.64 44.00 -32.21
C ARG A 14 10.22 44.29 -32.72
N ALA A 15 9.34 43.30 -32.67
CA ALA A 15 7.91 43.55 -32.69
C ALA A 15 7.48 43.92 -31.27
N GLN A 16 6.96 45.13 -31.11
CA GLN A 16 6.31 45.64 -29.91
C GLN A 16 4.83 45.27 -30.05
N GLU A 17 4.40 44.26 -29.30
CA GLU A 17 2.99 43.91 -29.15
C GLU A 17 2.53 44.40 -27.77
N ASP A 18 1.78 45.50 -27.78
CA ASP A 18 0.91 45.90 -26.68
C ASP A 18 -0.21 44.87 -26.57
N GLY A 19 -0.21 44.10 -25.50
CA GLY A 19 -1.24 43.12 -25.22
C GLY A 19 -1.08 42.60 -23.79
N SER A 20 -1.98 43.04 -22.91
CA SER A 20 -2.07 42.69 -21.49
C SER A 20 -1.59 41.28 -21.17
N ALA A 21 -0.34 41.18 -20.71
CA ALA A 21 0.16 39.97 -20.08
C ALA A 21 -0.64 39.76 -18.80
N ASN A 22 -1.57 38.81 -18.84
CA ASN A 22 -2.04 38.14 -17.63
C ASN A 22 -0.79 37.66 -16.90
N GLN A 23 -0.38 38.38 -15.85
CA GLN A 23 0.48 37.82 -14.83
C GLN A 23 -0.19 36.54 -14.36
N ILE A 24 0.35 35.39 -14.76
CA ILE A 24 0.06 34.13 -14.09
C ILE A 24 0.67 34.30 -12.71
N THR A 25 -0.13 34.83 -11.79
CA THR A 25 0.19 34.87 -10.37
C THR A 25 0.46 33.42 -9.97
N SER A 26 1.71 33.13 -9.61
CA SER A 26 2.09 31.91 -8.90
C SER A 26 1.33 31.90 -7.57
N THR A 27 0.09 31.44 -7.60
CA THR A 27 -0.79 31.38 -6.43
C THR A 27 -0.42 30.15 -5.63
N SER A 28 0.02 30.35 -4.39
CA SER A 28 0.31 29.30 -3.41
C SER A 28 -0.94 28.41 -3.23
N SER A 29 -0.97 27.27 -3.91
CA SER A 29 -2.05 26.29 -3.78
C SER A 29 -1.84 25.48 -2.50
N LYS A 30 -2.89 25.35 -1.70
CA LYS A 30 -2.85 24.58 -0.46
C LYS A 30 -3.13 23.10 -0.76
N VAL A 31 -2.45 22.19 -0.06
CA VAL A 31 -2.77 20.76 -0.09
C VAL A 31 -3.81 20.46 0.99
N TRP A 32 -4.94 19.87 0.60
CA TRP A 32 -6.03 19.55 1.51
C TRP A 32 -6.06 18.09 1.92
N ALA A 33 -5.68 17.20 1.01
CA ALA A 33 -5.54 15.78 1.25
C ALA A 33 -4.49 15.18 0.32
N ALA A 34 -3.98 14.01 0.67
CA ALA A 34 -3.05 13.26 -0.17
C ALA A 34 -3.32 11.75 -0.07
N VAL A 35 -3.24 11.06 -1.20
CA VAL A 35 -3.20 9.60 -1.28
C VAL A 35 -1.86 9.20 -1.85
N ALA A 36 -1.09 8.44 -1.09
CA ALA A 36 0.24 8.00 -1.48
C ALA A 36 0.32 6.48 -1.57
N PHE A 37 1.05 5.99 -2.56
CA PHE A 37 1.47 4.59 -2.62
C PHE A 37 2.99 4.54 -2.48
N VAL A 38 3.47 3.73 -1.54
CA VAL A 38 4.87 3.56 -1.19
C VAL A 38 5.27 2.11 -1.46
N ASN A 39 6.28 1.93 -2.32
CA ASN A 39 6.88 0.64 -2.58
C ASN A 39 7.63 0.14 -1.34
N HIS A 40 7.64 -1.16 -1.12
CA HIS A 40 8.35 -1.77 0.01
C HIS A 40 9.87 -1.49 -0.02
N GLY A 41 10.51 -1.75 1.12
CA GLY A 41 11.96 -1.59 1.28
C GLY A 41 12.72 -2.74 0.67
N GLU A 42 14.04 -2.62 0.62
CA GLU A 42 14.88 -3.73 0.19
C GLU A 42 14.61 -4.99 1.03
N THR A 43 14.46 -6.12 0.35
CA THR A 43 14.31 -7.44 0.97
C THR A 43 15.51 -8.30 0.66
N THR A 44 15.67 -9.39 1.40
CA THR A 44 16.51 -10.50 0.89
C THR A 44 15.95 -10.97 -0.47
N PRO A 45 16.79 -11.35 -1.44
CA PRO A 45 16.33 -11.69 -2.79
C PRO A 45 15.41 -12.92 -2.81
N PHE A 46 14.34 -12.85 -3.62
CA PHE A 46 13.38 -13.95 -3.81
C PHE A 46 14.02 -15.20 -4.45
N LEU A 47 15.06 -15.02 -5.27
CA LEU A 47 15.83 -16.15 -5.84
C LEU A 47 16.71 -16.88 -4.83
N ARG A 48 16.92 -16.30 -3.63
CA ARG A 48 17.79 -16.87 -2.59
C ARG A 48 17.00 -17.43 -1.41
N SER A 49 15.83 -16.88 -1.11
CA SER A 49 15.00 -17.30 0.00
C SER A 49 13.54 -17.49 -0.43
N ALA A 50 12.97 -18.63 -0.07
CA ALA A 50 11.53 -18.88 -0.22
C ALA A 50 10.67 -18.03 0.74
N SER A 51 11.30 -17.37 1.72
CA SER A 51 10.66 -16.46 2.67
C SER A 51 11.55 -15.23 2.79
N PRO A 52 11.39 -14.25 1.88
CA PRO A 52 12.19 -13.04 1.93
C PRO A 52 11.78 -12.20 3.15
N VAL A 53 12.74 -11.49 3.71
CA VAL A 53 12.55 -10.63 4.88
C VAL A 53 13.02 -9.21 4.59
N LEU A 54 12.48 -8.23 5.33
CA LEU A 54 12.94 -6.85 5.24
C LEU A 54 14.38 -6.75 5.74
N THR A 55 15.26 -6.13 4.97
CA THR A 55 16.63 -5.88 5.41
C THR A 55 16.68 -4.64 6.32
N PRO A 56 17.70 -4.50 7.18
CA PRO A 56 17.92 -3.24 7.90
C PRO A 56 18.02 -2.02 6.95
N SER A 57 18.68 -2.18 5.80
CA SER A 57 18.74 -1.16 4.75
C SER A 57 17.35 -0.83 4.19
N GLY A 58 16.50 -1.85 3.99
CA GLY A 58 15.11 -1.68 3.58
C GLY A 58 14.27 -0.91 4.60
N ALA A 59 14.40 -1.23 5.89
CA ALA A 59 13.73 -0.47 6.95
C ALA A 59 14.21 0.99 6.98
N GLN A 60 15.52 1.24 6.82
CA GLN A 60 16.08 2.58 6.79
C GLN A 60 15.60 3.39 5.58
N GLN A 61 15.45 2.77 4.40
CA GLN A 61 14.85 3.40 3.23
C GLN A 61 13.43 3.89 3.54
N LEU A 62 12.60 3.07 4.19
CA LEU A 62 11.23 3.45 4.51
C LEU A 62 11.18 4.53 5.59
N TYR A 63 12.09 4.46 6.58
CA TYR A 63 12.27 5.52 7.57
C TYR A 63 12.64 6.85 6.89
N GLN A 64 13.62 6.87 5.98
CA GLN A 64 13.99 8.07 5.22
C GLN A 64 12.84 8.59 4.37
N GLN A 65 12.08 7.70 3.73
CA GLN A 65 10.90 8.07 2.96
C GLN A 65 9.80 8.68 3.84
N GLY A 66 9.60 8.16 5.05
CA GLY A 66 8.68 8.73 6.05
C GLY A 66 9.15 10.10 6.55
N ALA A 67 10.45 10.30 6.74
CA ALA A 67 11.04 11.59 7.10
C ALA A 67 10.83 12.63 5.98
N ALA A 68 11.01 12.22 4.72
CA ALA A 68 10.73 13.07 3.56
C ALA A 68 9.25 13.49 3.49
N PHE A 69 8.33 12.56 3.79
CA PHE A 69 6.90 12.88 3.89
C PHE A 69 6.59 13.80 5.06
N ARG A 70 7.22 13.61 6.22
CA ARG A 70 7.10 14.54 7.37
C ARG A 70 7.51 15.96 6.98
N GLY A 71 8.68 16.09 6.35
CA GLY A 71 9.19 17.39 5.88
C GLY A 71 8.28 18.05 4.86
N ARG A 72 7.63 17.27 3.98
CA ARG A 72 6.72 17.80 2.95
C ARG A 72 5.34 18.16 3.48
N TYR A 73 4.73 17.29 4.28
CA TYR A 73 3.29 17.34 4.57
C TYR A 73 2.95 17.82 5.98
N LEU A 74 3.88 17.72 6.93
CA LEU A 74 3.63 18.06 8.34
C LEU A 74 4.43 19.29 8.78
N ALA A 75 5.68 19.42 8.33
CA ALA A 75 6.54 20.54 8.69
C ALA A 75 6.15 21.82 7.92
N PRO A 76 5.85 22.95 8.60
CA PRO A 76 5.63 24.21 7.92
C PRO A 76 6.83 24.56 7.02
N SER A 77 6.57 24.87 5.75
CA SER A 77 7.59 25.45 4.87
C SER A 77 8.09 26.72 5.54
N THR A 78 9.27 26.71 6.14
CA THR A 78 9.95 27.95 6.47
C THR A 78 10.26 28.61 5.14
N VAL A 79 9.39 29.52 4.70
CA VAL A 79 9.64 30.37 3.55
C VAL A 79 10.96 31.06 3.84
N ARG A 80 12.06 30.61 3.23
CA ARG A 80 13.27 31.41 3.16
C ARG A 80 12.87 32.65 2.39
N ASN A 81 12.65 33.74 3.09
CA ASN A 81 12.71 35.09 2.53
C ASN A 81 14.15 35.32 2.07
N THR A 82 14.54 34.70 0.97
CA THR A 82 15.73 35.04 0.21
C THR A 82 15.24 35.40 -1.16
N SER A 83 15.06 36.69 -1.36
CA SER A 83 15.03 37.37 -2.65
C SER A 83 16.32 37.04 -3.41
N SER A 84 16.35 35.87 -4.03
CA SER A 84 17.35 35.50 -5.01
C SER A 84 16.63 34.80 -6.15
N SER A 85 16.26 35.61 -7.13
CA SER A 85 15.92 35.18 -8.48
C SER A 85 17.06 34.31 -9.02
N SER A 86 16.91 33.00 -8.88
CA SER A 86 17.71 32.03 -9.63
C SER A 86 16.76 30.94 -10.08
N SER A 87 16.53 30.92 -11.38
CA SER A 87 15.83 29.87 -12.11
C SER A 87 16.61 28.57 -11.97
N SER A 88 16.32 27.83 -10.91
CA SER A 88 16.67 26.41 -10.78
C SER A 88 15.51 25.72 -10.06
N SER A 89 14.83 24.85 -10.82
CA SER A 89 13.63 24.13 -10.43
C SER A 89 13.91 23.03 -9.42
N SER A 90 14.30 23.40 -8.19
CA SER A 90 14.37 22.50 -7.05
C SER A 90 13.11 22.69 -6.21
N SER A 91 12.10 21.84 -6.46
CA SER A 91 10.78 21.87 -5.81
C SER A 91 10.83 21.37 -4.36
N SER A 92 11.58 22.08 -3.50
CA SER A 92 11.43 22.02 -2.05
C SER A 92 10.38 23.03 -1.54
N GLU A 93 9.34 23.28 -2.33
CA GLU A 93 8.15 23.97 -1.82
C GLU A 93 7.43 22.98 -0.89
N GLY A 94 7.58 23.17 0.43
CA GLY A 94 6.84 22.36 1.39
C GLY A 94 5.33 22.47 1.14
N ALA A 95 4.64 21.36 1.28
CA ALA A 95 3.29 21.12 0.77
C ALA A 95 2.38 20.65 1.92
N THR A 96 2.39 21.39 3.03
CA THR A 96 1.71 20.97 4.27
C THR A 96 0.22 20.71 4.05
N ILE A 97 -0.24 19.55 4.53
CA ILE A 97 -1.65 19.16 4.45
C ILE A 97 -2.45 19.95 5.47
N GLN A 98 -3.49 20.64 5.00
CA GLN A 98 -4.27 21.53 5.85
C GLN A 98 -5.04 20.76 6.94
N GLY A 99 -4.75 21.09 8.20
CA GLY A 99 -5.43 20.53 9.37
C GLY A 99 -5.02 19.11 9.72
N LEU A 100 -3.98 18.55 9.10
CA LEU A 100 -3.35 17.32 9.55
C LEU A 100 -2.54 17.61 10.82
N SER A 101 -2.68 16.76 11.84
CA SER A 101 -1.91 16.88 13.07
C SER A 101 -0.42 16.72 12.81
N GLN A 102 0.42 17.64 13.31
CA GLN A 102 1.85 17.69 12.98
C GLN A 102 2.73 16.82 13.87
N ASN A 103 2.40 16.74 15.16
CA ASN A 103 3.27 16.13 16.18
C ASN A 103 2.68 14.86 16.79
N ALA A 104 1.36 14.82 17.00
CA ALA A 104 0.67 13.67 17.55
C ALA A 104 -0.16 12.96 16.46
N ILE A 105 -0.11 11.64 16.37
CA ILE A 105 -0.96 10.87 15.47
C ILE A 105 -2.44 11.11 15.83
N ASP A 106 -3.23 11.39 14.81
CA ASP A 106 -4.69 11.31 14.86
C ASP A 106 -5.12 10.28 13.81
N ASN A 107 -5.38 9.04 14.26
CA ASN A 107 -5.81 7.95 13.39
C ASN A 107 -7.16 8.23 12.71
N GLY A 108 -7.95 9.20 13.19
CA GLY A 108 -9.15 9.65 12.49
C GLY A 108 -8.87 10.51 11.25
N GLN A 109 -7.65 11.01 11.10
CA GLN A 109 -7.21 11.85 9.97
C GLN A 109 -6.38 11.09 8.93
N MET A 110 -6.05 9.83 9.21
CA MET A 110 -5.18 9.03 8.37
C MET A 110 -5.77 7.66 8.13
N ARG A 111 -5.44 7.08 6.98
CA ARG A 111 -5.70 5.68 6.69
C ARG A 111 -4.43 5.04 6.17
N VAL A 112 -3.98 3.97 6.82
CA VAL A 112 -2.76 3.26 6.43
C VAL A 112 -3.13 1.84 6.05
N LEU A 113 -2.93 1.49 4.79
CA LEU A 113 -3.17 0.16 4.23
C LEU A 113 -1.85 -0.49 3.84
N ALA A 114 -1.67 -1.77 4.15
CA ALA A 114 -0.49 -2.54 3.76
C ALA A 114 -0.87 -3.94 3.25
N GLN A 115 -0.06 -4.53 2.36
CA GLN A 115 -0.11 -5.98 2.12
C GLN A 115 0.23 -6.73 3.42
N THR A 116 -0.12 -8.01 3.52
CA THR A 116 0.19 -8.84 4.71
C THR A 116 1.62 -9.34 4.77
N ASP A 117 2.39 -9.19 3.70
CA ASP A 117 3.79 -9.62 3.65
C ASP A 117 4.61 -8.90 4.73
N GLU A 118 5.42 -9.67 5.48
CA GLU A 118 6.19 -9.17 6.63
C GLU A 118 7.01 -7.93 6.26
N TRP A 119 7.66 -7.96 5.10
CA TRP A 119 8.51 -6.86 4.65
C TRP A 119 7.74 -5.60 4.22
N VAL A 120 6.48 -5.75 3.83
CA VAL A 120 5.62 -4.61 3.49
C VAL A 120 5.08 -3.96 4.76
N VAL A 121 4.54 -4.74 5.70
CA VAL A 121 4.03 -4.23 6.98
C VAL A 121 5.16 -3.65 7.83
N GLY A 122 6.30 -4.36 7.92
CA GLY A 122 7.49 -3.87 8.62
C GLY A 122 8.00 -2.55 8.02
N GLY A 123 7.97 -2.42 6.69
CA GLY A 123 8.28 -1.18 6.00
C GLY A 123 7.30 -0.05 6.33
N ALA A 124 6.00 -0.33 6.41
CA ALA A 124 4.99 0.64 6.81
C ALA A 124 5.22 1.14 8.26
N VAL A 125 5.59 0.25 9.18
CA VAL A 125 5.97 0.62 10.56
C VAL A 125 7.19 1.53 10.58
N ALA A 126 8.25 1.19 9.84
CA ALA A 126 9.48 2.00 9.74
C ALA A 126 9.21 3.39 9.14
N PHE A 127 8.35 3.46 8.11
CA PHE A 127 7.90 4.73 7.55
C PHE A 127 7.16 5.58 8.58
N MET A 128 6.22 4.98 9.33
CA MET A 128 5.42 5.71 10.31
C MET A 128 6.26 6.20 11.50
N GLN A 129 7.30 5.45 11.90
CA GLN A 129 8.29 5.88 12.88
C GLN A 129 8.98 7.20 12.49
N ALA A 130 9.19 7.46 11.21
CA ALA A 130 9.76 8.72 10.76
C ALA A 130 8.72 9.80 10.47
N LEU A 131 7.53 9.41 10.00
CA LEU A 131 6.44 10.36 9.75
C LEU A 131 5.99 11.03 11.06
N TYR A 132 5.82 10.22 12.12
CA TYR A 132 5.47 10.62 13.47
C TYR A 132 6.47 10.02 14.46
N PRO A 133 7.64 10.66 14.65
CA PRO A 133 8.67 10.15 15.55
C PRO A 133 8.20 10.11 17.01
N PRO A 134 8.85 9.27 17.84
CA PRO A 134 8.63 9.25 19.28
C PRO A 134 8.70 10.66 19.86
N ASN A 135 7.69 11.02 20.64
CA ASN A 135 7.62 12.32 21.28
C ASN A 135 6.84 12.20 22.58
N SER A 136 7.55 12.32 23.69
CA SER A 136 6.99 12.13 25.03
C SER A 136 5.91 13.16 25.42
N LYS A 137 5.73 14.21 24.62
CA LYS A 137 4.76 15.29 24.81
C LYS A 137 3.67 15.33 23.73
N ALA A 138 3.69 14.40 22.77
CA ALA A 138 2.74 14.36 21.67
C ALA A 138 1.50 13.54 22.04
N PHE A 139 0.48 14.20 22.58
CA PHE A 139 -0.80 13.58 22.89
C PHE A 139 -1.87 14.05 21.90
N GLY A 140 -2.56 13.10 21.27
CA GLY A 140 -3.59 13.39 20.28
C GLY A 140 -4.72 14.23 20.88
N LYS A 141 -4.97 15.42 20.33
CA LYS A 141 -6.00 16.35 20.83
C LYS A 141 -7.40 15.70 20.84
N ALA A 142 -7.72 14.94 19.80
CA ALA A 142 -8.99 14.23 19.69
C ALA A 142 -9.17 13.13 20.75
N ALA A 143 -8.07 12.60 21.28
CA ALA A 143 -8.07 11.56 22.31
C ALA A 143 -8.03 12.13 23.75
N GLY A 144 -7.94 13.45 23.93
CA GLY A 144 -7.88 14.10 25.25
C GLY A 144 -6.66 15.00 25.47
N GLY A 145 -5.70 15.00 24.53
CA GLY A 145 -4.50 15.86 24.64
C GLY A 145 -3.69 15.58 25.90
N GLN A 146 -3.16 16.62 26.53
CA GLN A 146 -2.29 16.49 27.71
C GLN A 146 -2.94 15.76 28.90
N ALA A 147 -4.27 15.83 29.04
CA ALA A 147 -5.01 15.15 30.09
C ALA A 147 -4.85 13.61 30.05
N LEU A 148 -4.47 13.04 28.90
CA LEU A 148 -4.16 11.62 28.78
C LEU A 148 -2.91 11.20 29.58
N ALA A 149 -1.99 12.13 29.79
CA ALA A 149 -0.74 11.89 30.46
C ALA A 149 -0.84 12.10 31.99
N GLU A 150 -1.93 12.69 32.46
CA GLU A 150 -2.11 13.06 33.85
C GLU A 150 -2.55 11.85 34.68
N ASN A 151 -1.80 11.53 35.76
CA ASN A 151 -2.19 10.50 36.71
C ASN A 151 -3.00 11.14 37.84
N ALA A 152 -4.19 10.63 38.13
CA ALA A 152 -4.99 11.13 39.24
C ALA A 152 -4.29 10.83 40.58
N GLY A 153 -3.78 11.86 41.25
CA GLY A 153 -3.20 11.76 42.59
C GLY A 153 -1.72 12.12 42.71
N ASP A 154 -1.01 12.29 41.58
CA ASP A 154 0.39 12.73 41.56
C ASP A 154 0.61 13.82 40.50
N SER A 155 1.56 14.73 40.74
CA SER A 155 1.95 15.76 39.75
C SER A 155 2.80 15.22 38.59
N ASN A 156 3.01 13.90 38.52
CA ASN A 156 3.83 13.25 37.50
C ASN A 156 2.99 12.86 36.29
N THR A 157 3.47 13.21 35.10
CA THR A 157 2.89 12.76 33.83
C THR A 157 3.51 11.45 33.38
N THR A 158 2.67 10.54 32.88
CA THR A 158 3.12 9.29 32.25
C THR A 158 3.17 9.48 30.74
N SER A 159 4.30 9.12 30.12
CA SER A 159 4.43 9.09 28.66
C SER A 159 4.27 7.68 28.11
N TYR A 160 4.07 7.55 26.80
CA TYR A 160 4.11 6.25 26.13
C TYR A 160 5.52 5.63 26.20
N PRO A 161 5.64 4.29 26.18
CA PRO A 161 6.92 3.59 26.10
C PRO A 161 7.78 4.02 24.90
N LEU A 162 9.05 3.59 24.88
CA LEU A 162 10.01 3.89 23.81
C LEU A 162 10.09 5.40 23.52
N ASP A 163 10.27 6.19 24.59
CA ASP A 163 10.40 7.65 24.57
C ASP A 163 9.23 8.39 23.90
N GLY A 164 8.01 7.88 24.10
CA GLY A 164 6.80 8.47 23.54
C GLY A 164 6.47 7.95 22.14
N TYR A 165 6.78 6.69 21.84
CA TYR A 165 6.40 6.06 20.59
C TYR A 165 4.88 6.19 20.35
N GLN A 166 4.52 6.52 19.11
CA GLN A 166 3.15 6.77 18.71
C GLN A 166 2.60 5.57 17.95
N TYR A 167 1.30 5.30 18.11
CA TYR A 167 0.66 4.07 17.65
C TYR A 167 -0.21 4.33 16.40
N PRO A 168 0.35 4.21 15.18
CA PRO A 168 -0.43 4.29 13.95
C PRO A 168 -1.36 3.08 13.81
N GLN A 169 -2.56 3.29 13.30
CA GLN A 169 -3.44 2.20 12.89
C GLN A 169 -3.08 1.77 11.46
N ILE A 170 -2.45 0.60 11.34
CA ILE A 170 -2.11 -0.03 10.06
C ILE A 170 -3.09 -1.18 9.80
N GLU A 171 -3.85 -1.08 8.71
CA GLU A 171 -4.76 -2.11 8.23
C GLU A 171 -4.03 -2.99 7.21
N THR A 172 -3.87 -4.27 7.53
CA THR A 172 -3.23 -5.25 6.64
C THR A 172 -4.28 -5.97 5.81
N LEU A 173 -4.14 -5.96 4.49
CA LEU A 173 -5.10 -6.54 3.56
C LEU A 173 -4.54 -7.82 2.94
N ALA A 174 -5.08 -8.97 3.37
CA ALA A 174 -4.74 -10.26 2.78
C ALA A 174 -5.23 -10.35 1.33
N SER A 175 -4.59 -11.16 0.49
CA SER A 175 -5.02 -11.38 -0.91
C SER A 175 -6.41 -12.02 -1.05
N THR A 176 -6.93 -12.58 0.04
CA THR A 176 -8.30 -13.08 0.15
C THR A 176 -9.33 -12.01 0.52
N ASP A 177 -8.93 -10.76 0.75
CA ASP A 177 -9.83 -9.62 0.96
C ASP A 177 -10.09 -8.90 -0.37
N ALA A 178 -11.35 -8.59 -0.65
CA ALA A 178 -11.78 -7.80 -1.81
C ALA A 178 -11.13 -6.40 -1.85
N ASN A 179 -10.89 -5.79 -0.69
CA ASN A 179 -10.25 -4.47 -0.59
C ASN A 179 -8.76 -4.50 -0.95
N SER A 180 -8.14 -5.68 -0.95
CA SER A 180 -6.71 -5.80 -1.24
C SER A 180 -6.37 -5.53 -2.72
N VAL A 181 -7.33 -5.69 -3.64
CA VAL A 181 -7.07 -5.51 -5.08
C VAL A 181 -6.54 -4.12 -5.42
N GLY A 182 -6.89 -3.09 -4.64
CA GLY A 182 -6.41 -1.72 -4.82
C GLY A 182 -4.91 -1.53 -4.56
N ILE A 183 -4.28 -2.41 -3.77
CA ILE A 183 -2.84 -2.35 -3.47
C ILE A 183 -2.04 -3.52 -4.06
N GLN A 184 -2.72 -4.59 -4.49
CA GLN A 184 -2.07 -5.80 -5.00
C GLN A 184 -2.88 -6.52 -6.09
N GLY A 185 -3.50 -5.77 -7.00
CA GLY A 185 -4.45 -6.32 -7.99
C GLY A 185 -3.88 -7.34 -9.00
N HIS A 186 -2.57 -7.57 -9.05
CA HIS A 186 -1.99 -8.65 -9.86
C HIS A 186 -1.99 -10.00 -9.12
N VAL A 187 -1.96 -9.98 -7.79
CA VAL A 187 -1.89 -11.17 -6.94
C VAL A 187 -3.20 -11.95 -7.04
N GLY A 188 -3.10 -13.26 -7.24
CA GLY A 188 -4.27 -14.13 -7.33
C GLY A 188 -5.11 -13.95 -8.61
N CYS A 189 -4.54 -13.33 -9.65
CA CYS A 189 -5.18 -13.10 -10.95
C CYS A 189 -4.61 -14.03 -12.05
N PRO A 190 -5.21 -15.20 -12.31
CA PRO A 190 -4.75 -16.12 -13.37
C PRO A 190 -4.72 -15.49 -14.77
N THR A 191 -5.70 -14.64 -15.11
CA THR A 191 -5.72 -13.97 -16.41
C THR A 191 -4.53 -13.02 -16.60
N TRP A 192 -4.13 -12.28 -15.55
CA TRP A 192 -2.92 -11.45 -15.59
C TRP A 192 -1.68 -12.33 -15.76
N GLN A 193 -1.55 -13.41 -14.99
CA GLN A 193 -0.41 -14.33 -15.10
C GLN A 193 -0.28 -14.92 -16.51
N HIS A 194 -1.40 -15.34 -17.10
CA HIS A 194 -1.43 -15.85 -18.46
C HIS A 194 -1.08 -14.77 -19.48
N ALA A 195 -1.69 -13.58 -19.38
CA ALA A 195 -1.43 -12.48 -20.32
C ALA A 195 0.03 -12.00 -20.26
N SER A 196 0.60 -11.87 -19.06
CA SER A 196 2.00 -11.48 -18.88
C SER A 196 2.93 -12.55 -19.42
N THR A 197 2.74 -13.82 -19.04
CA THR A 197 3.55 -14.94 -19.55
C THR A 197 3.47 -15.06 -21.08
N ALA A 198 2.27 -14.94 -21.66
CA ALA A 198 2.08 -14.97 -23.10
C ALA A 198 2.85 -13.82 -23.76
N ASN A 199 2.71 -12.57 -23.28
CA ASN A 199 3.44 -11.44 -23.85
C ASN A 199 4.96 -11.66 -23.81
N LEU A 200 5.50 -12.11 -22.67
CA LEU A 200 6.94 -12.38 -22.53
C LEU A 200 7.41 -13.49 -23.48
N THR A 201 6.63 -14.57 -23.63
CA THR A 201 7.03 -15.77 -24.37
C THR A 201 6.63 -15.78 -25.84
N THR A 202 5.81 -14.84 -26.32
CA THR A 202 5.41 -14.77 -27.74
C THR A 202 5.89 -13.51 -28.46
N ASN A 203 6.26 -12.45 -27.74
CA ASN A 203 6.72 -11.21 -28.35
C ASN A 203 8.11 -11.40 -29.03
N PRO A 204 8.21 -11.20 -30.36
CA PRO A 204 9.45 -11.47 -31.10
C PRO A 204 10.61 -10.55 -30.68
N THR A 205 10.33 -9.30 -30.29
CA THR A 205 11.34 -8.35 -29.82
C THR A 205 11.95 -8.81 -28.50
N LEU A 206 11.12 -9.33 -27.57
CA LEU A 206 11.61 -9.85 -26.29
C LEU A 206 12.37 -11.16 -26.46
N LYS A 207 11.94 -12.03 -27.39
CA LYS A 207 12.70 -13.25 -27.74
C LYS A 207 14.08 -12.94 -28.30
N ASP A 208 14.16 -12.00 -29.23
CA ASP A 208 15.44 -11.56 -29.81
C ASP A 208 16.34 -10.92 -28.74
N ALA A 209 15.79 -10.09 -27.85
CA ALA A 209 16.52 -9.54 -26.71
C ALA A 209 17.03 -10.64 -25.76
N ALA A 210 16.22 -11.66 -25.46
CA ALA A 210 16.62 -12.79 -24.62
C ALA A 210 17.78 -13.58 -25.25
N GLN A 211 17.71 -13.85 -26.56
CA GLN A 211 18.79 -14.53 -27.29
C GLN A 211 20.09 -13.70 -27.28
N LYS A 212 20.00 -12.39 -27.52
CA LYS A 212 21.17 -11.49 -27.51
C LYS A 212 21.79 -11.29 -26.13
N SER A 213 21.02 -11.48 -25.06
CA SER A 213 21.49 -11.31 -23.68
C SER A 213 21.90 -12.61 -22.99
N ALA A 214 21.61 -13.78 -23.57
CA ALA A 214 21.88 -15.09 -22.96
C ALA A 214 23.34 -15.25 -22.50
N ASP A 215 24.30 -14.89 -23.35
CA ASP A 215 25.73 -14.93 -23.04
C ASP A 215 26.10 -14.06 -21.84
N PHE A 216 25.46 -12.89 -21.71
CA PHE A 216 25.74 -11.98 -20.60
C PHE A 216 25.29 -12.58 -19.28
N TYR A 217 24.05 -13.07 -19.18
CA TYR A 217 23.55 -13.69 -17.96
C TYR A 217 24.33 -14.96 -17.60
N THR A 218 24.64 -15.79 -18.60
CA THR A 218 25.44 -17.00 -18.39
C THR A 218 26.83 -16.67 -17.84
N LYS A 219 27.52 -15.68 -18.42
CA LYS A 219 28.85 -15.24 -17.95
C LYS A 219 28.79 -14.63 -16.56
N LEU A 220 27.75 -13.85 -16.27
CA LEU A 220 27.58 -13.19 -14.97
C LEU A 220 27.59 -14.18 -13.80
N PHE A 221 27.01 -15.37 -13.96
CA PHE A 221 26.88 -16.39 -12.91
C PHE A 221 27.82 -17.59 -13.05
N SER A 222 28.60 -17.68 -14.12
CA SER A 222 29.57 -18.78 -14.33
C SER A 222 30.99 -18.44 -13.89
N SER A 223 31.28 -17.16 -13.61
CA SER A 223 32.56 -16.71 -13.05
C SER A 223 32.39 -16.05 -11.69
N GLY A 224 33.46 -16.06 -10.88
CA GLY A 224 33.50 -15.27 -9.66
C GLY A 224 33.28 -13.77 -9.94
N PRO A 225 32.69 -13.00 -9.00
CA PRO A 225 32.35 -13.40 -7.63
C PRO A 225 30.95 -13.99 -7.45
N LEU A 226 30.13 -14.08 -8.50
CA LEU A 226 28.74 -14.56 -8.43
C LEU A 226 28.58 -16.04 -8.80
N GLN A 227 29.69 -16.78 -8.92
CA GLN A 227 29.68 -18.19 -9.31
C GLN A 227 28.79 -19.02 -8.37
N GLY A 228 27.79 -19.68 -8.94
CA GLY A 228 26.88 -20.56 -8.18
C GLY A 228 25.85 -19.81 -7.33
N ALA A 229 25.75 -18.48 -7.44
CA ALA A 229 24.72 -17.70 -6.74
C ALA A 229 23.31 -17.91 -7.32
N LEU A 230 23.21 -18.42 -8.55
CA LEU A 230 21.97 -18.70 -9.25
C LEU A 230 22.11 -19.95 -10.14
N ALA A 231 21.05 -20.74 -10.28
CA ALA A 231 21.03 -21.87 -11.21
C ALA A 231 21.11 -21.38 -12.66
N ALA A 232 21.72 -22.19 -13.55
CA ALA A 232 21.92 -21.81 -14.95
C ALA A 232 20.60 -21.54 -15.69
N ASP A 233 19.55 -22.32 -15.40
CA ASP A 233 18.23 -22.16 -16.02
C ASP A 233 17.55 -20.84 -15.60
N ASP A 234 17.88 -20.32 -14.42
CA ASP A 234 17.34 -19.07 -13.90
C ASP A 234 18.12 -17.83 -14.38
N ALA A 235 19.34 -18.01 -14.87
CA ALA A 235 20.22 -16.94 -15.36
C ALA A 235 19.83 -16.48 -16.78
N ASN A 236 18.68 -15.82 -16.90
CA ASN A 236 18.14 -15.37 -18.18
C ASN A 236 17.36 -14.05 -18.08
N LEU A 237 17.09 -13.44 -19.24
CA LEU A 237 16.38 -12.16 -19.33
C LEU A 237 14.96 -12.21 -18.72
N PHE A 238 14.27 -13.34 -18.75
CA PHE A 238 12.91 -13.42 -18.20
C PHE A 238 12.86 -13.23 -16.68
N ASN A 239 13.98 -13.50 -15.99
CA ASN A 239 14.17 -13.29 -14.56
C ASN A 239 14.89 -11.97 -14.24
N ALA A 240 14.97 -11.02 -15.19
CA ALA A 240 15.80 -9.82 -15.05
C ALA A 240 15.54 -9.00 -13.78
N TYR A 241 14.28 -8.88 -13.35
CA TYR A 241 13.94 -8.16 -12.11
C TYR A 241 14.53 -8.82 -10.87
N ASP A 242 14.35 -10.13 -10.73
CA ASP A 242 14.85 -10.87 -9.57
C ASP A 242 16.38 -11.00 -9.59
N ILE A 243 16.96 -11.15 -10.78
CA ILE A 243 18.42 -11.12 -10.97
C ILE A 243 19.00 -9.75 -10.60
N TYR A 244 18.37 -8.66 -11.04
CA TYR A 244 18.80 -7.30 -10.68
C TYR A 244 18.81 -7.13 -9.15
N ASN A 245 17.74 -7.54 -8.48
CA ASN A 245 17.65 -7.47 -7.02
C ASN A 245 18.69 -8.37 -6.33
N LEU A 246 18.92 -9.60 -6.83
CA LEU A 246 19.94 -10.51 -6.32
C LEU A 246 21.34 -9.89 -6.42
N VAL A 247 21.72 -9.43 -7.61
CA VAL A 247 23.07 -8.88 -7.86
C VAL A 247 23.27 -7.58 -7.08
N ARG A 248 22.26 -6.71 -7.02
CA ARG A 248 22.31 -5.49 -6.20
C ARG A 248 22.46 -5.83 -4.72
N TYR A 249 21.72 -6.81 -4.22
CA TYR A 249 21.82 -7.27 -2.84
C TYR A 249 23.21 -7.84 -2.53
N GLU A 250 23.74 -8.73 -3.37
CA GLU A 250 25.09 -9.26 -3.21
C GLU A 250 26.14 -8.14 -3.25
N TYR A 251 26.01 -7.17 -4.16
CA TYR A 251 26.91 -6.03 -4.22
C TYR A 251 26.88 -5.18 -2.94
N MET A 252 25.72 -5.04 -2.29
CA MET A 252 25.57 -4.24 -1.07
C MET A 252 25.96 -4.99 0.22
N HIS A 253 25.72 -6.31 0.28
CA HIS A 253 25.80 -7.09 1.52
C HIS A 253 26.93 -8.14 1.52
N ASN A 254 27.59 -8.37 0.39
CA ASN A 254 28.68 -9.34 0.27
C ASN A 254 29.97 -8.64 -0.14
N ALA A 255 30.88 -8.47 0.83
CA ALA A 255 32.15 -7.77 0.63
C ALA A 255 33.00 -8.36 -0.51
N THR A 256 32.92 -9.68 -0.73
CA THR A 256 33.64 -10.34 -1.83
C THR A 256 33.05 -9.95 -3.19
N VAL A 257 31.73 -9.88 -3.31
CA VAL A 257 31.08 -9.43 -4.55
C VAL A 257 31.33 -7.94 -4.76
N ALA A 258 31.17 -7.12 -3.73
CA ALA A 258 31.44 -5.68 -3.78
C ALA A 258 32.85 -5.36 -4.30
N ALA A 259 33.86 -6.10 -3.83
CA ALA A 259 35.25 -5.87 -4.21
C ALA A 259 35.62 -6.39 -5.61
N ASN A 260 34.95 -7.44 -6.10
CA ASN A 260 35.40 -8.19 -7.27
C ASN A 260 34.41 -8.17 -8.46
N LEU A 261 33.24 -7.55 -8.31
CA LEU A 261 32.28 -7.45 -9.42
C LEU A 261 32.81 -6.47 -10.47
N ALA A 262 33.30 -7.01 -11.59
CA ALA A 262 33.85 -6.22 -12.67
C ALA A 262 32.80 -5.25 -13.25
N ASN A 263 33.20 -3.98 -13.42
CA ASN A 263 32.36 -2.91 -13.95
C ASN A 263 30.98 -2.84 -13.27
N ALA A 264 30.94 -2.92 -11.93
CA ALA A 264 29.71 -3.02 -11.14
C ALA A 264 28.63 -2.02 -11.58
N ASP A 265 28.97 -0.74 -11.74
CA ASP A 265 28.01 0.30 -12.16
C ASP A 265 27.37 0.01 -13.53
N ALA A 266 28.17 -0.39 -14.52
CA ALA A 266 27.67 -0.71 -15.85
C ALA A 266 26.84 -2.01 -15.85
N THR A 267 27.26 -3.00 -15.07
CA THR A 267 26.54 -4.26 -14.90
C THR A 267 25.18 -4.02 -14.22
N LEU A 268 25.15 -3.28 -13.13
CA LEU A 268 23.92 -2.94 -12.42
C LEU A 268 22.99 -2.04 -13.26
N ALA A 269 23.54 -1.08 -14.02
CA ALA A 269 22.76 -0.25 -14.92
C ALA A 269 22.10 -1.06 -16.04
N ARG A 270 22.84 -2.02 -16.63
CA ARG A 270 22.29 -2.94 -17.63
C ARG A 270 21.18 -3.80 -17.01
N LEU A 271 21.44 -4.42 -15.86
CA LEU A 271 20.45 -5.25 -15.17
C LEU A 271 19.20 -4.46 -14.79
N ALA A 272 19.33 -3.21 -14.36
CA ALA A 272 18.21 -2.32 -14.07
C ALA A 272 17.37 -2.01 -15.32
N ALA A 273 18.02 -1.78 -16.47
CA ALA A 273 17.35 -1.54 -17.74
C ALA A 273 16.60 -2.79 -18.25
N ASP A 274 17.24 -3.95 -18.14
CA ASP A 274 16.63 -5.25 -18.47
C ASP A 274 15.43 -5.52 -17.55
N ALA A 275 15.57 -5.30 -16.23
CA ALA A 275 14.50 -5.42 -15.25
C ALA A 275 13.32 -4.50 -15.58
N PHE A 276 13.57 -3.22 -15.84
CA PHE A 276 12.52 -2.27 -16.23
C PHE A 276 11.79 -2.71 -17.51
N THR A 277 12.54 -3.16 -18.52
CA THR A 277 11.97 -3.63 -19.79
C THR A 277 11.01 -4.80 -19.56
N MET A 278 11.42 -5.77 -18.74
CA MET A 278 10.63 -6.95 -18.45
C MET A 278 9.38 -6.63 -17.61
N GLU A 279 9.51 -5.80 -16.58
CA GLU A 279 8.38 -5.41 -15.74
C GLU A 279 7.37 -4.51 -16.47
N ARG A 280 7.86 -3.65 -17.36
CA ARG A 280 7.02 -2.92 -18.29
C ARG A 280 6.26 -3.87 -19.20
N ALA A 281 6.90 -4.89 -19.76
CA ALA A 281 6.22 -5.87 -20.62
C ALA A 281 5.12 -6.68 -19.89
N LYS A 282 5.20 -6.82 -18.55
CA LYS A 282 4.14 -7.44 -17.73
C LYS A 282 2.97 -6.50 -17.41
N SER A 283 3.12 -5.20 -17.62
CA SER A 283 2.22 -4.17 -17.07
C SER A 283 1.73 -3.13 -18.10
N ASP A 284 2.35 -3.07 -19.27
CA ASP A 284 2.06 -2.08 -20.31
C ASP A 284 1.74 -2.79 -21.65
N PRO A 285 0.49 -2.71 -22.14
CA PRO A 285 0.10 -3.26 -23.44
C PRO A 285 0.61 -2.42 -24.62
N GLY A 286 1.37 -1.34 -24.36
CA GLY A 286 1.90 -0.43 -25.39
C GLY A 286 0.91 0.63 -25.87
N SER A 287 -0.35 0.54 -25.40
CA SER A 287 -1.37 1.58 -25.59
C SER A 287 -2.22 1.73 -24.33
N SER A 288 -2.22 2.92 -23.73
CA SER A 288 -2.99 3.23 -22.53
C SER A 288 -4.51 3.21 -22.74
N THR A 289 -4.97 3.20 -23.98
CA THR A 289 -6.39 3.13 -24.37
C THR A 289 -6.84 1.74 -24.79
N ALA A 290 -5.93 0.76 -24.85
CA ALA A 290 -6.29 -0.61 -25.20
C ALA A 290 -7.27 -1.19 -24.17
N ASN A 291 -8.33 -1.82 -24.68
CA ASN A 291 -9.44 -2.31 -23.88
C ASN A 291 -9.82 -3.76 -24.22
N ASP A 292 -8.98 -4.48 -24.96
CA ASP A 292 -9.10 -5.92 -25.10
C ASP A 292 -8.77 -6.62 -23.77
N THR A 293 -9.24 -7.87 -23.62
CA THR A 293 -9.11 -8.63 -22.37
C THR A 293 -7.66 -8.77 -21.91
N ALA A 294 -6.70 -8.98 -22.82
CA ALA A 294 -5.30 -9.16 -22.45
C ALA A 294 -4.69 -7.83 -21.96
N SER A 295 -4.96 -6.72 -22.66
CA SER A 295 -4.50 -5.39 -22.25
C SER A 295 -5.09 -4.94 -20.92
N VAL A 296 -6.38 -5.20 -20.69
CA VAL A 296 -7.03 -4.93 -19.39
C VAL A 296 -6.44 -5.81 -18.30
N ALA A 297 -6.17 -7.09 -18.59
CA ALA A 297 -5.54 -8.00 -17.64
C ALA A 297 -4.14 -7.52 -17.26
N LEU A 298 -3.25 -7.21 -18.22
CA LEU A 298 -1.89 -6.70 -17.96
C LEU A 298 -1.89 -5.46 -17.04
N THR A 299 -2.89 -4.58 -17.20
CA THR A 299 -3.00 -3.33 -16.46
C THR A 299 -3.87 -3.40 -15.20
N ILE A 300 -4.36 -4.58 -14.83
CA ILE A 300 -5.41 -4.73 -13.81
C ILE A 300 -5.00 -4.12 -12.45
N ALA A 301 -3.75 -4.32 -12.02
CA ALA A 301 -3.23 -3.78 -10.77
C ALA A 301 -3.21 -2.23 -10.73
N GLY A 302 -2.92 -1.60 -11.86
CA GLY A 302 -2.95 -0.15 -12.00
C GLY A 302 -4.37 0.41 -12.05
N ARG A 303 -5.30 -0.34 -12.65
CA ARG A 303 -6.72 0.03 -12.73
C ARG A 303 -7.42 -0.08 -11.38
N THR A 304 -7.13 -1.12 -10.60
CA THR A 304 -7.67 -1.24 -9.24
C THR A 304 -7.07 -0.21 -8.29
N LEU A 305 -5.77 0.10 -8.42
CA LEU A 305 -5.15 1.22 -7.71
C LEU A 305 -5.79 2.56 -8.09
N ALA A 306 -6.07 2.79 -9.38
CA ALA A 306 -6.72 4.01 -9.84
C ALA A 306 -8.13 4.18 -9.24
N HIS A 307 -8.89 3.09 -9.13
CA HIS A 307 -10.18 3.10 -8.45
C HIS A 307 -10.04 3.46 -6.97
N LEU A 308 -9.14 2.77 -6.24
CA LEU A 308 -8.90 3.04 -4.81
C LEU A 308 -8.50 4.51 -4.57
N VAL A 309 -7.55 5.04 -5.34
CA VAL A 309 -7.12 6.45 -5.23
C VAL A 309 -8.29 7.40 -5.44
N THR A 310 -9.14 7.13 -6.43
CA THR A 310 -10.31 7.97 -6.73
C THR A 310 -11.30 7.96 -5.59
N ASP A 311 -11.55 6.80 -4.99
CA ASP A 311 -12.46 6.66 -3.86
C ASP A 311 -11.95 7.39 -2.62
N GLN A 312 -10.65 7.26 -2.31
CA GLN A 312 -10.06 7.98 -1.17
C GLN A 312 -10.12 9.49 -1.37
N LEU A 313 -9.78 9.99 -2.55
CA LEU A 313 -9.89 11.43 -2.85
C LEU A 313 -11.34 11.92 -2.86
N ASN A 314 -12.30 11.09 -3.27
CA ASN A 314 -13.74 11.42 -3.22
C ASN A 314 -14.23 11.65 -1.79
N ILE A 315 -13.72 10.90 -0.81
CA ILE A 315 -14.07 11.08 0.61
C ILE A 315 -13.66 12.49 1.06
N ASP A 316 -12.43 12.91 0.77
CA ASP A 316 -11.93 14.21 1.18
C ASP A 316 -12.50 15.37 0.37
N ALA A 317 -12.63 15.23 -0.95
CA ALA A 317 -13.15 16.26 -1.84
C ALA A 317 -14.63 16.59 -1.58
N ASN A 318 -15.43 15.60 -1.16
CA ASN A 318 -16.84 15.82 -0.83
C ASN A 318 -17.10 15.95 0.68
N ARG A 319 -16.08 15.72 1.52
CA ARG A 319 -16.18 15.62 2.98
C ARG A 319 -17.30 14.68 3.43
N THR A 320 -17.48 13.59 2.72
CA THR A 320 -18.49 12.59 3.03
C THR A 320 -18.15 11.88 4.35
N ALA A 321 -19.17 11.51 5.12
CA ALA A 321 -19.09 10.74 6.36
C ALA A 321 -18.60 11.44 7.65
N GLY A 322 -18.41 12.77 7.66
CA GLY A 322 -17.98 13.48 8.89
C GLY A 322 -16.59 13.06 9.40
N ARG A 323 -15.86 12.25 8.61
CA ARG A 323 -14.47 11.83 8.79
C ARG A 323 -13.70 12.34 7.57
N VAL A 324 -12.54 12.96 7.79
CA VAL A 324 -11.68 13.49 6.72
C VAL A 324 -10.36 12.75 6.80
N GLN A 325 -10.11 11.86 5.84
CA GLN A 325 -8.90 11.02 5.76
C GLN A 325 -7.80 11.76 5.02
N ARG A 326 -7.39 12.90 5.59
CA ARG A 326 -6.43 13.86 5.03
C ARG A 326 -5.17 13.22 4.43
N LEU A 327 -4.68 12.13 5.02
CA LEU A 327 -3.54 11.39 4.48
C LEU A 327 -3.87 9.90 4.41
N THR A 328 -3.95 9.37 3.19
CA THR A 328 -4.02 7.93 2.96
C THR A 328 -2.66 7.41 2.48
N LEU A 329 -2.14 6.39 3.15
CA LEU A 329 -0.87 5.74 2.81
C LEU A 329 -1.14 4.29 2.43
N LEU A 330 -0.68 3.88 1.25
CA LEU A 330 -0.81 2.55 0.70
C LEU A 330 0.59 1.95 0.60
N PHE A 331 0.82 0.80 1.22
CA PHE A 331 2.11 0.11 1.20
C PHE A 331 1.96 -1.20 0.44
N GLY A 332 2.82 -1.41 -0.55
CA GLY A 332 2.82 -2.62 -1.34
C GLY A 332 4.03 -2.77 -2.24
N SER A 333 3.87 -3.57 -3.28
CA SER A 333 4.90 -3.85 -4.27
C SER A 333 4.76 -2.97 -5.51
N PHE A 334 5.73 -3.01 -6.42
CA PHE A 334 5.85 -2.05 -7.52
C PHE A 334 4.87 -2.29 -8.69
N GLN A 335 4.28 -3.48 -8.84
CA GLN A 335 3.48 -3.82 -10.01
C GLN A 335 2.24 -2.91 -10.20
N PRO A 336 1.46 -2.56 -9.14
CA PRO A 336 0.42 -1.54 -9.24
C PRO A 336 0.93 -0.18 -9.73
N LEU A 337 2.14 0.24 -9.32
CA LEU A 337 2.74 1.50 -9.76
C LEU A 337 3.05 1.47 -11.27
N MET A 338 3.71 0.40 -11.73
CA MET A 338 4.07 0.24 -13.13
C MET A 338 2.84 0.19 -14.05
N ALA A 339 1.83 -0.60 -13.66
CA ALA A 339 0.57 -0.69 -14.38
C ALA A 339 -0.19 0.66 -14.38
N LEU A 340 -0.17 1.38 -13.25
CA LEU A 340 -0.76 2.72 -13.15
C LEU A 340 -0.06 3.71 -14.08
N PHE A 341 1.27 3.69 -14.19
CA PHE A 341 2.01 4.55 -15.12
C PHE A 341 1.58 4.33 -16.58
N SER A 342 1.30 3.09 -16.96
CA SER A 342 0.75 2.78 -18.29
C SER A 342 -0.63 3.43 -18.48
N VAL A 343 -1.61 3.11 -17.64
CA VAL A 343 -3.00 3.59 -17.82
C VAL A 343 -3.19 5.08 -17.54
N ALA A 344 -2.30 5.69 -16.75
CA ALA A 344 -2.26 7.13 -16.52
C ALA A 344 -1.56 7.89 -17.65
N GLY A 345 -1.04 7.22 -18.69
CA GLY A 345 -0.36 7.84 -19.82
C GLY A 345 0.98 8.47 -19.45
N LEU A 346 1.68 7.90 -18.45
CA LEU A 346 2.98 8.38 -17.98
C LEU A 346 4.16 7.70 -18.70
N LEU A 347 3.97 6.52 -19.30
CA LEU A 347 5.00 5.80 -20.06
C LEU A 347 5.18 6.34 -21.49
N THR A 348 5.24 7.66 -21.65
CA THR A 348 5.57 8.31 -22.94
C THR A 348 7.04 8.13 -23.27
N ARG A 349 7.41 8.24 -24.55
CA ARG A 349 8.82 8.15 -24.98
C ARG A 349 9.71 9.13 -24.22
N ASP A 350 9.26 10.37 -24.05
CA ASP A 350 10.04 11.40 -23.38
C ASP A 350 10.22 11.07 -21.89
N ASN A 351 9.15 10.69 -21.19
CA ASN A 351 9.24 10.32 -19.78
C ASN A 351 10.14 9.10 -19.56
N VAL A 352 10.02 8.08 -20.41
CA VAL A 352 10.85 6.87 -20.31
C VAL A 352 12.33 7.15 -20.55
N LEU A 353 12.68 8.08 -21.45
CA LEU A 353 14.08 8.36 -21.77
C LEU A 353 14.73 9.43 -20.90
N SER A 354 13.95 10.32 -20.28
CA SER A 354 14.48 11.52 -19.61
C SER A 354 14.11 11.65 -18.14
N THR A 355 13.31 10.73 -17.60
CA THR A 355 12.83 10.81 -16.22
C THR A 355 12.92 9.47 -15.49
N PRO A 356 12.88 9.46 -14.15
CA PRO A 356 12.89 8.22 -13.38
C PRO A 356 11.70 7.28 -13.62
N ILE A 357 10.65 7.70 -14.34
CA ILE A 357 9.55 6.82 -14.76
C ILE A 357 10.05 5.67 -15.65
N GLY A 358 11.14 5.91 -16.41
CA GLY A 358 11.78 4.91 -17.26
C GLY A 358 12.71 3.92 -16.54
N ASN A 359 12.76 3.98 -15.21
CA ASN A 359 13.66 3.15 -14.41
C ASN A 359 12.89 2.08 -13.64
N VAL A 360 13.59 1.02 -13.23
CA VAL A 360 13.06 0.05 -12.27
C VAL A 360 12.63 0.79 -11.00
N THR A 361 11.44 0.47 -10.49
CA THR A 361 10.92 1.11 -9.28
C THR A 361 11.78 0.71 -8.09
N ALA A 362 12.50 1.67 -7.51
CA ALA A 362 13.42 1.41 -6.42
C ALA A 362 12.67 1.07 -5.12
N PRO A 363 13.34 0.42 -4.17
CA PRO A 363 12.82 0.28 -2.82
C PRO A 363 12.49 1.63 -2.17
N GLY A 364 11.36 1.70 -1.48
CA GLY A 364 10.88 2.92 -0.85
C GLY A 364 10.40 4.01 -1.81
N ALA A 365 10.42 3.80 -3.13
CA ALA A 365 9.86 4.74 -4.10
C ALA A 365 8.38 5.04 -3.80
N ALA A 366 7.94 6.27 -4.03
CA ALA A 366 6.59 6.70 -3.67
C ALA A 366 5.94 7.57 -4.75
N ILE A 367 4.65 7.35 -4.97
CA ILE A 367 3.79 8.26 -5.74
C ILE A 367 2.78 8.92 -4.81
N VAL A 368 2.35 10.14 -5.14
CA VAL A 368 1.34 10.87 -4.37
C VAL A 368 0.38 11.60 -5.29
N PHE A 369 -0.91 11.47 -4.99
CA PHE A 369 -1.98 12.28 -5.55
C PHE A 369 -2.38 13.33 -4.52
N GLU A 370 -2.01 14.58 -4.76
CA GLU A 370 -2.28 15.70 -3.86
C GLU A 370 -3.54 16.43 -4.32
N LEU A 371 -4.55 16.49 -3.45
CA LEU A 371 -5.75 17.29 -3.64
C LEU A 371 -5.44 18.74 -3.25
N ILE A 372 -5.33 19.61 -4.24
CA ILE A 372 -4.95 21.01 -4.06
C ILE A 372 -6.12 21.94 -4.36
N GLY A 373 -6.15 23.10 -3.70
CA GLY A 373 -7.18 24.10 -3.93
C GLY A 373 -6.82 25.46 -3.36
N GLN A 374 -7.45 26.51 -3.89
CA GLN A 374 -7.29 27.87 -3.39
C GLN A 374 -8.23 28.13 -2.22
N ASN A 375 -7.76 28.92 -1.26
CA ASN A 375 -8.59 29.38 -0.16
C ASN A 375 -9.27 30.70 -0.53
N THR A 376 -10.50 30.64 -1.05
CA THR A 376 -11.23 31.85 -1.47
C THR A 376 -11.93 32.58 -0.31
N LYS A 377 -11.93 32.03 0.92
CA LYS A 377 -12.71 32.59 2.05
C LYS A 377 -12.02 32.55 3.43
N GLY A 378 -10.69 32.67 3.51
CA GLY A 378 -9.98 32.66 4.80
C GLY A 378 -9.92 31.29 5.49
N ALA A 379 -9.27 31.18 6.64
CA ALA A 379 -8.76 29.93 7.23
C ALA A 379 -9.77 28.78 7.50
N ALA A 380 -11.08 28.97 7.27
CA ALA A 380 -12.14 28.01 7.58
C ALA A 380 -12.90 27.43 6.36
N GLY A 381 -12.69 27.94 5.14
CA GLY A 381 -13.43 27.48 3.96
C GLY A 381 -12.72 26.33 3.23
N PHE A 382 -13.29 25.13 3.25
CA PHE A 382 -12.88 24.07 2.31
C PHE A 382 -13.37 24.42 0.90
N PRO A 383 -12.53 24.31 -0.15
CA PRO A 383 -12.95 24.59 -1.51
C PRO A 383 -14.01 23.59 -1.97
N LYS A 384 -14.89 24.03 -2.86
CA LYS A 384 -15.84 23.10 -3.48
C LYS A 384 -15.11 22.19 -4.46
N PRO A 385 -15.64 20.99 -4.80
CA PRO A 385 -15.01 20.08 -5.75
C PRO A 385 -14.60 20.72 -7.09
N GLU A 386 -15.38 21.69 -7.59
CA GLU A 386 -15.08 22.44 -8.81
C GLU A 386 -13.84 23.35 -8.71
N ASP A 387 -13.47 23.78 -7.50
CA ASP A 387 -12.30 24.64 -7.22
C ASP A 387 -11.04 23.82 -6.86
N LEU A 388 -11.14 22.49 -6.89
CA LEU A 388 -10.07 21.57 -6.56
C LEU A 388 -9.34 21.10 -7.82
N SER A 389 -8.08 20.70 -7.63
CA SER A 389 -7.26 20.05 -8.65
C SER A 389 -6.42 18.95 -8.01
N VAL A 390 -5.92 18.03 -8.83
CA VAL A 390 -5.03 16.96 -8.41
C VAL A 390 -3.65 17.18 -9.01
N ARG A 391 -2.63 17.18 -8.16
CA ARG A 391 -1.22 17.19 -8.55
C ARG A 391 -0.63 15.81 -8.30
N PHE A 392 -0.08 15.19 -9.35
CA PHE A 392 0.59 13.91 -9.25
C PHE A 392 2.09 14.12 -9.04
N VAL A 393 2.62 13.42 -8.05
CA VAL A 393 4.01 13.54 -7.61
C VAL A 393 4.63 12.15 -7.57
N PHE A 394 5.86 12.03 -8.03
CA PHE A 394 6.66 10.81 -7.92
C PHE A 394 8.01 11.14 -7.29
N ARG A 395 8.41 10.33 -6.30
CA ARG A 395 9.74 10.31 -5.72
C ARG A 395 10.34 8.93 -6.01
N PRO A 396 11.40 8.85 -6.81
CA PRO A 396 11.85 7.58 -7.39
C PRO A 396 12.59 6.66 -6.42
N THR A 397 13.16 7.19 -5.34
CA THR A 397 13.84 6.41 -4.30
C THR A 397 13.59 7.01 -2.92
N ALA A 398 14.01 6.27 -1.89
CA ALA A 398 14.06 6.77 -0.52
C ALA A 398 15.21 7.77 -0.25
N ASP A 399 16.20 7.86 -1.14
CA ASP A 399 17.48 8.56 -0.91
C ASP A 399 17.28 10.06 -0.68
N GLU A 400 18.04 10.62 0.26
CA GLU A 400 17.89 12.03 0.67
C GLU A 400 18.12 13.04 -0.47
N SER A 401 18.92 12.67 -1.48
CA SER A 401 19.16 13.49 -2.68
C SER A 401 17.97 13.55 -3.63
N ASP A 402 17.06 12.58 -3.57
CA ASP A 402 15.92 12.51 -4.48
C ASP A 402 14.74 13.36 -4.03
N ALA A 403 14.33 14.26 -4.91
CA ALA A 403 13.24 15.19 -4.69
C ALA A 403 11.90 14.66 -5.21
N PHE A 404 10.82 15.22 -4.67
CA PHE A 404 9.46 15.04 -5.18
C PHE A 404 9.29 15.75 -6.52
N GLN A 405 9.00 14.99 -7.58
CA GLN A 405 8.87 15.47 -8.95
C GLN A 405 7.41 15.44 -9.40
N VAL A 406 6.96 16.51 -10.05
CA VAL A 406 5.56 16.63 -10.52
C VAL A 406 5.45 16.14 -11.95
N PHE A 407 4.48 15.26 -12.22
CA PHE A 407 4.19 14.79 -13.57
C PHE A 407 2.74 15.06 -13.97
N SER A 408 2.55 15.31 -15.26
CA SER A 408 1.22 15.53 -15.83
C SER A 408 0.55 14.18 -16.11
N LEU A 409 -0.61 13.95 -15.50
CA LEU A 409 -1.43 12.77 -15.80
C LEU A 409 -2.14 12.91 -17.15
N PHE A 410 -2.38 11.76 -17.79
CA PHE A 410 -3.20 11.57 -18.98
C PHE A 410 -2.77 12.36 -20.21
N GLY A 411 -1.47 12.59 -20.38
CA GLY A 411 -0.94 13.33 -21.53
C GLY A 411 -1.45 14.77 -21.62
N SER A 412 -1.82 15.38 -20.48
CA SER A 412 -2.37 16.76 -20.44
C SER A 412 -1.39 17.86 -20.90
N GLY A 413 -0.13 17.50 -21.23
CA GLY A 413 0.58 17.93 -22.44
C GLY A 413 0.96 19.39 -22.66
N ASN A 414 0.42 20.35 -21.92
CA ASN A 414 0.61 21.79 -22.14
C ASN A 414 1.17 22.51 -20.90
N GLY A 415 2.08 21.86 -20.17
CA GLY A 415 2.71 22.45 -18.96
C GLY A 415 1.81 22.51 -17.73
N GLY A 416 0.63 21.88 -17.77
CA GLY A 416 -0.25 21.74 -16.62
C GLY A 416 0.37 20.85 -15.54
N ARG A 417 0.78 21.46 -14.42
CA ARG A 417 1.34 20.76 -13.24
C ARG A 417 0.26 20.11 -12.35
N SER A 418 -1.00 20.21 -12.74
CA SER A 418 -2.17 19.64 -12.07
C SER A 418 -3.33 19.48 -13.05
N ILE A 419 -4.30 18.62 -12.71
CA ILE A 419 -5.53 18.39 -13.47
C ILE A 419 -6.75 18.80 -12.62
N PRO A 420 -7.77 19.49 -13.15
CA PRO A 420 -8.99 19.79 -12.40
C PRO A 420 -9.61 18.54 -11.79
N TYR A 421 -10.08 18.61 -10.54
CA TYR A 421 -10.50 17.44 -9.77
C TYR A 421 -11.62 16.65 -10.46
N LEU A 422 -12.62 17.34 -11.02
CA LEU A 422 -13.72 16.69 -11.72
C LEU A 422 -13.25 15.94 -12.99
N ALA A 423 -12.31 16.52 -13.74
CA ALA A 423 -11.71 15.88 -14.91
C ALA A 423 -10.81 14.69 -14.53
N PHE A 424 -10.07 14.81 -13.43
CA PHE A 424 -9.31 13.69 -12.86
C PHE A 424 -10.23 12.53 -12.50
N ARG A 425 -11.32 12.80 -11.77
CA ARG A 425 -12.29 11.80 -11.36
C ARG A 425 -12.91 11.08 -12.55
N GLU A 426 -13.29 11.82 -13.58
CA GLU A 426 -13.85 11.24 -14.82
C GLU A 426 -12.84 10.33 -15.52
N LYS A 427 -11.59 10.79 -15.71
CA LYS A 427 -10.55 9.99 -16.36
C LYS A 427 -10.21 8.74 -15.56
N MET A 428 -10.02 8.87 -14.25
CA MET A 428 -9.74 7.72 -13.38
C MET A 428 -10.91 6.74 -13.33
N ALA A 429 -12.16 7.21 -13.30
CA ALA A 429 -13.34 6.34 -13.36
C ALA A 429 -13.43 5.56 -14.68
N SER A 430 -13.01 6.15 -15.81
CA SER A 430 -13.02 5.45 -17.09
C SER A 430 -12.03 4.26 -17.15
N ILE A 431 -10.88 4.38 -16.47
CA ILE A 431 -9.86 3.32 -16.45
C ILE A 431 -9.99 2.38 -15.24
N GLY A 432 -10.52 2.88 -14.13
CA GLY A 432 -10.56 2.21 -12.85
C GLY A 432 -11.41 0.95 -12.87
N ARG A 433 -11.06 0.00 -12.02
CA ARG A 433 -11.79 -1.26 -11.86
C ARG A 433 -12.01 -1.54 -10.38
N GLU A 434 -13.24 -1.80 -9.99
CA GLU A 434 -13.57 -2.18 -8.61
C GLU A 434 -13.29 -3.67 -8.35
N ALA A 435 -13.48 -4.12 -7.11
CA ALA A 435 -13.26 -5.52 -6.76
C ALA A 435 -14.13 -6.49 -7.57
N ALA A 436 -15.39 -6.12 -7.86
CA ALA A 436 -16.27 -6.92 -8.70
C ALA A 436 -15.76 -7.03 -10.15
N ASP A 437 -15.21 -5.93 -10.71
CA ASP A 437 -14.58 -5.93 -12.02
C ASP A 437 -13.34 -6.83 -12.05
N TRP A 438 -12.53 -6.76 -10.99
CA TRP A 438 -11.36 -7.61 -10.83
C TRP A 438 -11.76 -9.09 -10.91
N CYS A 439 -12.84 -9.50 -10.23
CA CYS A 439 -13.35 -10.87 -10.33
C CYS A 439 -13.70 -11.25 -11.78
N ARG A 440 -14.38 -10.36 -12.51
CA ARG A 440 -14.78 -10.61 -13.91
C ARG A 440 -13.58 -10.75 -14.84
N VAL A 441 -12.53 -9.94 -14.64
CA VAL A 441 -11.31 -9.97 -15.46
C VAL A 441 -10.43 -11.17 -15.11
N CYS A 442 -10.18 -11.38 -13.82
CA CYS A 442 -9.21 -12.36 -13.34
C CYS A 442 -9.75 -13.78 -13.23
N LYS A 443 -11.06 -13.93 -13.02
CA LYS A 443 -11.75 -15.20 -12.75
C LYS A 443 -13.06 -15.31 -13.56
N PRO A 444 -13.01 -15.17 -14.90
CA PRO A 444 -14.22 -15.12 -15.74
C PRO A 444 -15.05 -16.41 -15.71
N SER A 445 -14.44 -17.56 -15.39
CA SER A 445 -15.11 -18.86 -15.25
C SER A 445 -15.72 -19.08 -13.86
N GLY A 446 -15.76 -18.05 -13.00
CA GLY A 446 -16.41 -18.13 -11.69
C GLY A 446 -15.67 -18.97 -10.66
N SER A 447 -14.36 -19.16 -10.78
CA SER A 447 -13.56 -19.92 -9.80
C SER A 447 -12.51 -19.06 -9.10
N ALA A 448 -12.34 -19.29 -7.79
CA ALA A 448 -11.14 -19.06 -6.97
C ALA A 448 -11.10 -17.93 -5.90
N SER A 449 -12.19 -17.24 -5.57
CA SER A 449 -12.23 -16.48 -4.30
C SER A 449 -13.65 -16.47 -3.74
N ALA A 450 -13.80 -16.78 -2.45
CA ALA A 450 -15.10 -16.77 -1.75
C ALA A 450 -15.83 -15.43 -1.94
N TRP A 451 -15.09 -14.32 -1.86
CA TRP A 451 -15.62 -12.97 -2.06
C TRP A 451 -16.01 -12.63 -3.51
N CYS A 452 -15.49 -13.34 -4.51
CA CYS A 452 -15.96 -13.18 -5.90
C CYS A 452 -17.31 -13.86 -6.14
N GLN A 453 -17.71 -14.82 -5.30
CA GLN A 453 -19.02 -15.47 -5.37
C GLN A 453 -20.11 -14.59 -4.74
N GLU A 454 -19.80 -13.89 -3.66
CA GLU A 454 -20.75 -13.00 -2.95
C GLU A 454 -21.18 -11.79 -3.80
N GLY A 455 -20.35 -11.34 -4.74
CA GLY A 455 -20.68 -10.25 -5.67
C GLY A 455 -21.58 -10.64 -6.86
N SER A 456 -21.86 -11.93 -7.06
CA SER A 456 -22.60 -12.42 -8.24
C SER A 456 -24.12 -12.49 -8.06
N ALA A 457 -24.64 -12.15 -6.87
CA ALA A 457 -26.09 -12.01 -6.64
C ALA A 457 -26.58 -10.60 -7.00
N GLY A 458 -26.42 -10.16 -8.26
CA GLY A 458 -26.84 -8.80 -8.59
C GLY A 458 -26.58 -8.23 -9.98
N ARG A 459 -26.59 -9.02 -11.06
CA ARG A 459 -26.94 -8.54 -12.43
C ARG A 459 -26.97 -9.70 -13.41
N ALA A 460 -28.14 -10.33 -13.51
CA ALA A 460 -28.51 -11.05 -14.71
C ALA A 460 -28.88 -10.00 -15.77
N ASP A 461 -28.01 -9.82 -16.75
CA ASP A 461 -28.24 -9.01 -17.92
C ASP A 461 -29.19 -9.79 -18.85
N ASN A 462 -30.48 -9.47 -18.80
CA ASN A 462 -31.44 -9.92 -19.81
C ASN A 462 -31.81 -8.72 -20.68
N GLY A 463 -31.22 -8.66 -21.86
CA GLY A 463 -31.71 -7.82 -22.94
C GLY A 463 -33.11 -8.28 -23.36
N GLY A 464 -34.11 -7.40 -23.20
CA GLY A 464 -35.44 -7.64 -23.73
C GLY A 464 -36.55 -6.85 -23.04
N ALA A 465 -37.02 -5.80 -23.72
CA ALA A 465 -38.32 -5.13 -23.58
C ALA A 465 -38.63 -4.34 -22.28
N ARG A 466 -38.86 -3.04 -22.50
CA ARG A 466 -39.47 -2.07 -21.57
C ARG A 466 -40.87 -2.53 -21.12
N MET A 467 -41.16 -2.53 -19.81
CA MET A 467 -42.50 -2.27 -19.24
C MET A 467 -42.42 -1.62 -17.83
N SER A 468 -43.47 -0.85 -17.51
CA SER A 468 -43.65 0.13 -16.42
C SER A 468 -43.65 -0.43 -14.97
N PRO A 469 -43.25 0.36 -13.93
CA PRO A 469 -43.18 -0.09 -12.54
C PRO A 469 -44.56 -0.06 -11.86
N ALA A 470 -45.22 -1.21 -11.77
CA ALA A 470 -46.44 -1.33 -10.94
C ALA A 470 -46.69 -2.70 -10.30
N VAL A 471 -45.77 -3.68 -10.39
CA VAL A 471 -46.00 -5.02 -9.82
C VAL A 471 -44.72 -5.57 -9.15
N ALA A 472 -44.19 -4.83 -8.17
CA ALA A 472 -43.09 -5.30 -7.31
C ALA A 472 -43.58 -5.75 -5.90
N GLY A 473 -44.90 -5.75 -5.66
CA GLY A 473 -45.50 -5.92 -4.33
C GLY A 473 -46.19 -7.27 -4.05
N VAL A 474 -45.93 -8.34 -4.81
CA VAL A 474 -46.68 -9.60 -4.64
C VAL A 474 -45.81 -10.86 -4.48
N ILE A 475 -44.54 -10.84 -4.88
CA ILE A 475 -43.70 -12.05 -4.81
C ILE A 475 -43.10 -12.30 -3.40
N GLY A 476 -42.99 -11.25 -2.57
CA GLY A 476 -42.53 -11.39 -1.18
C GLY A 476 -43.56 -12.02 -0.22
N ALA A 477 -44.86 -11.91 -0.52
CA ALA A 477 -45.92 -12.43 0.34
C ALA A 477 -46.14 -13.95 0.19
N VAL A 478 -45.90 -14.49 -1.01
CA VAL A 478 -46.11 -15.92 -1.32
C VAL A 478 -45.04 -16.80 -0.66
N ILE A 479 -43.79 -16.33 -0.63
CA ILE A 479 -42.67 -17.08 -0.05
C ILE A 479 -42.76 -17.09 1.49
N MET A 480 -43.12 -15.97 2.11
CA MET A 480 -43.36 -15.93 3.56
C MET A 480 -44.59 -16.76 3.97
N GLY A 481 -45.65 -16.78 3.15
CA GLY A 481 -46.82 -17.64 3.39
C GLY A 481 -46.46 -19.14 3.36
N ALA A 482 -45.63 -19.57 2.41
CA ALA A 482 -45.20 -20.96 2.30
C ALA A 482 -44.31 -21.41 3.48
N LEU A 483 -43.42 -20.54 3.96
CA LEU A 483 -42.54 -20.82 5.09
C LEU A 483 -43.31 -20.91 6.42
N VAL A 484 -44.30 -20.03 6.62
CA VAL A 484 -45.17 -20.07 7.82
C VAL A 484 -46.06 -21.32 7.79
N ALA A 485 -46.61 -21.71 6.63
CA ALA A 485 -47.41 -22.92 6.50
C ALA A 485 -46.60 -24.20 6.79
N LEU A 486 -45.34 -24.26 6.33
CA LEU A 486 -44.45 -25.39 6.61
C LEU A 486 -44.04 -25.44 8.09
N ALA A 487 -43.80 -24.29 8.73
CA ALA A 487 -43.50 -24.24 10.16
C ALA A 487 -44.69 -24.70 11.02
N VAL A 488 -45.93 -24.34 10.64
CA VAL A 488 -47.15 -24.78 11.34
C VAL A 488 -47.40 -26.28 11.13
N LEU A 489 -47.19 -26.81 9.92
CA LEU A 489 -47.31 -28.25 9.65
C LEU A 489 -46.27 -29.08 10.41
N ALA A 490 -45.03 -28.58 10.53
CA ALA A 490 -43.99 -29.23 11.32
C ALA A 490 -44.33 -29.26 12.83
N LEU A 491 -44.90 -28.18 13.35
CA LEU A 491 -45.35 -28.10 14.75
C LEU A 491 -46.55 -29.02 15.03
N CYS A 492 -47.48 -29.15 14.08
CA CYS A 492 -48.64 -30.06 14.22
C CYS A 492 -48.29 -31.55 13.99
N GLY A 493 -47.25 -31.85 13.21
CA GLY A 493 -46.82 -33.22 12.91
C GLY A 493 -45.98 -33.89 14.00
N LEU A 494 -45.29 -33.10 14.84
CA LEU A 494 -44.35 -33.62 15.85
C LEU A 494 -44.79 -33.36 17.31
N GLY A 495 -45.79 -32.50 17.55
CA GLY A 495 -46.34 -32.24 18.87
C GLY A 495 -47.80 -32.68 18.93
N GLY A 496 -48.09 -33.84 19.51
CA GLY A 496 -49.44 -34.36 19.73
C GLY A 496 -50.29 -33.46 20.66
N PHE A 497 -50.75 -32.31 20.14
CA PHE A 497 -51.58 -31.38 20.87
C PHE A 497 -53.05 -31.71 20.65
N ARG A 498 -53.63 -32.41 21.64
CA ARG A 498 -55.08 -32.44 21.84
C ARG A 498 -55.51 -31.03 22.27
N LEU A 499 -56.28 -30.36 21.41
CA LEU A 499 -56.92 -29.09 21.72
C LEU A 499 -57.91 -29.30 22.88
N ARG A 500 -57.57 -28.82 24.07
CA ARG A 500 -58.49 -28.75 25.20
C ARG A 500 -58.98 -27.31 25.30
N HIS A 501 -60.25 -27.10 24.94
CA HIS A 501 -60.91 -25.81 24.99
C HIS A 501 -61.13 -25.41 26.45
N ARG A 502 -60.58 -24.27 26.90
CA ARG A 502 -61.14 -23.56 28.06
C ARG A 502 -60.82 -22.06 28.04
N SER A 503 -61.85 -21.33 28.44
CA SER A 503 -62.06 -19.89 28.44
C SER A 503 -61.16 -19.09 29.39
N ARG A 504 -60.95 -17.82 29.00
CA ARG A 504 -61.02 -16.58 29.81
C ARG A 504 -61.04 -16.76 31.34
N ASP A 505 -60.05 -16.21 32.02
CA ASP A 505 -60.15 -15.05 32.91
C ASP A 505 -58.93 -14.94 33.85
N GLY A 506 -58.54 -13.69 34.15
CA GLY A 506 -58.27 -13.29 35.53
C GLY A 506 -56.86 -13.46 36.14
N ALA A 507 -56.29 -12.29 36.46
CA ALA A 507 -55.70 -11.94 37.76
C ALA A 507 -54.28 -12.43 38.10
N GLY A 508 -53.49 -11.48 38.63
CA GLY A 508 -52.08 -11.64 38.96
C GLY A 508 -51.80 -12.39 40.25
N SER A 509 -50.52 -12.51 40.60
CA SER A 509 -49.99 -12.08 41.90
C SER A 509 -48.46 -12.28 41.97
N ARG A 510 -47.89 -11.62 42.98
CA ARG A 510 -46.47 -11.47 43.34
C ARG A 510 -45.84 -12.73 43.95
N GLY A 511 -44.50 -12.77 43.93
CA GLY A 511 -43.60 -13.43 44.89
C GLY A 511 -42.20 -13.57 44.24
N ALA A 512 -41.12 -12.90 44.66
CA ALA A 512 -40.31 -13.07 45.90
C ALA A 512 -39.95 -14.55 46.09
N GLU A 513 -38.70 -15.04 46.14
CA GLU A 513 -37.40 -14.62 46.68
C GLU A 513 -36.29 -15.43 45.95
N LYS A 514 -35.06 -14.92 45.75
CA LYS A 514 -33.81 -15.23 46.51
C LYS A 514 -33.52 -16.75 46.66
N ARG A 515 -32.33 -17.33 46.47
CA ARG A 515 -30.93 -16.90 46.33
C ARG A 515 -30.08 -18.17 46.02
N GLY A 516 -28.92 -18.01 45.36
CA GLY A 516 -27.68 -18.72 45.71
C GLY A 516 -27.18 -19.81 44.76
N GLY A 517 -25.93 -19.64 44.31
CA GLY A 517 -25.06 -20.74 43.87
C GLY A 517 -24.73 -20.74 42.39
N ASP A 518 -23.47 -20.47 42.08
CA ASP A 518 -22.79 -20.44 40.77
C ASP A 518 -22.55 -21.89 40.22
N PRO A 519 -21.80 -22.11 39.13
CA PRO A 519 -22.26 -22.37 37.76
C PRO A 519 -21.98 -23.80 37.27
N ASP A 520 -22.71 -24.28 36.25
CA ASP A 520 -22.26 -25.41 35.41
C ASP A 520 -22.29 -24.98 33.93
N VAL A 521 -21.11 -24.61 33.41
CA VAL A 521 -20.87 -24.45 31.98
C VAL A 521 -20.31 -25.78 31.47
N THR A 522 -21.14 -26.57 30.81
CA THR A 522 -20.69 -27.73 30.04
C THR A 522 -19.98 -27.26 28.77
N TYR A 523 -18.69 -27.57 28.63
CA TYR A 523 -17.95 -27.38 27.38
C TYR A 523 -18.47 -28.34 26.31
N GLY A 524 -19.06 -27.79 25.25
CA GLY A 524 -19.27 -28.50 24.00
C GLY A 524 -17.94 -28.61 23.23
N SER A 525 -17.58 -29.82 22.84
CA SER A 525 -16.42 -30.11 22.00
C SER A 525 -16.64 -29.57 20.57
N GLY A 526 -15.87 -28.56 20.17
CA GLY A 526 -15.87 -28.08 18.78
C GLY A 526 -15.53 -26.61 18.67
N GLY A 527 -14.28 -26.25 18.96
CA GLY A 527 -13.76 -24.88 18.79
C GLY A 527 -12.31 -24.91 18.35
N VAL A 528 -12.06 -24.31 17.19
CA VAL A 528 -10.77 -24.22 16.50
C VAL A 528 -9.76 -23.46 17.37
N ALA A 529 -8.52 -23.96 17.42
CA ALA A 529 -7.43 -23.38 18.19
C ALA A 529 -7.10 -21.96 17.69
N GLN A 530 -7.30 -20.97 18.55
CA GLN A 530 -6.80 -19.62 18.37
C GLN A 530 -5.71 -19.40 19.43
N GLU A 531 -4.46 -19.49 19.00
CA GLU A 531 -3.29 -19.31 19.86
C GLU A 531 -3.18 -17.84 20.26
N ARG A 532 -3.43 -17.55 21.54
CA ARG A 532 -3.10 -16.27 22.16
C ARG A 532 -1.82 -16.46 22.95
N ILE A 533 -0.73 -15.93 22.42
CA ILE A 533 0.55 -15.83 23.11
C ILE A 533 0.47 -14.62 24.05
N GLY A 534 0.79 -14.85 25.33
CA GLY A 534 1.16 -13.80 26.27
C GLY A 534 0.27 -13.71 27.51
N SER A 535 0.72 -14.29 28.61
CA SER A 535 0.89 -13.51 29.84
C SER A 535 1.80 -14.26 30.82
N TRP A 536 2.86 -13.58 31.21
CA TRP A 536 3.85 -14.05 32.16
C TRP A 536 3.28 -14.12 33.57
N GLU A 537 3.56 -15.24 34.21
CA GLU A 537 3.57 -15.59 35.64
C GLU A 537 3.24 -14.48 36.65
N MET A 538 2.19 -14.71 37.45
CA MET A 538 2.13 -14.20 38.82
C MET A 538 2.25 -15.34 39.84
N LYS A 539 3.20 -15.14 40.76
CA LYS A 539 3.59 -15.95 41.91
C LYS A 539 2.50 -16.09 42.98
N GLY A 540 2.57 -17.20 43.71
CA GLY A 540 2.05 -17.41 45.08
C GLY A 540 1.54 -18.85 45.22
N GLN A 541 1.89 -19.67 46.21
CA GLN A 541 2.55 -19.53 47.50
C GLN A 541 2.99 -20.95 47.98
N PRO A 542 3.70 -21.10 49.12
CA PRO A 542 4.44 -22.31 49.46
C PRO A 542 3.71 -23.30 50.38
N LYS A 543 4.30 -24.50 50.48
CA LYS A 543 4.15 -25.60 51.46
C LYS A 543 2.99 -26.58 51.29
N SER A 544 3.33 -27.84 50.99
CA SER A 544 3.30 -28.89 52.03
C SER A 544 4.22 -30.04 51.64
N GLU A 545 4.99 -30.52 52.61
CA GLU A 545 5.80 -31.73 52.53
C GLU A 545 4.90 -32.97 52.45
N SER A 546 5.17 -33.87 51.51
CA SER A 546 4.84 -35.28 51.67
C SER A 546 5.90 -36.12 50.98
N ARG A 547 6.59 -36.90 51.81
CA ARG A 547 7.71 -37.77 51.49
C ARG A 547 7.15 -39.16 51.22
N VAL A 548 7.24 -39.67 49.98
CA VAL A 548 7.17 -41.12 49.71
C VAL A 548 8.11 -41.48 48.54
N GLN A 549 8.84 -42.58 48.77
CA GLN A 549 9.84 -43.32 47.98
C GLN A 549 9.73 -43.23 46.45
N GLN A 550 10.80 -42.94 45.71
CA GLN A 550 11.98 -43.78 45.43
C GLN A 550 11.64 -45.06 44.65
N GLN A 551 11.73 -44.99 43.33
CA GLN A 551 12.06 -46.14 42.48
C GLN A 551 13.13 -45.72 41.48
N ARG A 552 14.30 -46.36 41.61
CA ARG A 552 15.47 -46.24 40.73
C ARG A 552 15.32 -47.18 39.53
N SER A 553 15.78 -46.71 38.37
CA SER A 553 16.47 -47.50 37.32
C SER A 553 17.26 -46.49 36.49
N SER A 554 18.54 -46.22 36.77
CA SER A 554 19.75 -46.86 36.20
C SER A 554 19.63 -47.21 34.72
N PHE A 555 20.18 -46.35 33.85
CA PHE A 555 21.24 -46.73 32.91
C PHE A 555 22.00 -45.45 32.51
N ASP A 556 23.24 -45.40 33.00
CA ASP A 556 24.40 -44.58 32.59
C ASP A 556 24.67 -44.73 31.07
N GLU A 557 25.45 -43.93 30.34
CA GLU A 557 26.31 -42.74 30.53
C GLU A 557 26.77 -42.30 29.11
N ASP A 558 27.56 -41.23 29.05
CA ASP A 558 28.42 -40.77 27.94
C ASP A 558 27.82 -39.86 26.85
N ALA A 559 27.93 -38.54 27.06
CA ALA A 559 29.13 -37.79 26.65
C ALA A 559 28.89 -36.28 26.83
N GLY A 560 29.57 -35.69 27.82
CA GLY A 560 29.67 -34.24 28.00
C GLY A 560 30.81 -33.64 27.19
N SER A 561 30.65 -32.38 26.79
CA SER A 561 31.77 -31.44 26.69
C SER A 561 31.24 -30.02 26.90
N ASP A 562 31.57 -29.47 28.07
CA ASP A 562 31.36 -28.10 28.49
C ASP A 562 32.21 -27.12 27.66
N VAL A 563 31.63 -25.98 27.28
CA VAL A 563 32.36 -24.71 27.12
C VAL A 563 31.53 -23.60 27.73
N GLU A 564 31.61 -23.49 29.06
CA GLU A 564 31.32 -22.27 29.80
C GLU A 564 32.56 -21.35 29.72
N ASN A 565 32.48 -20.27 28.96
CA ASN A 565 33.17 -19.00 29.28
C ASN A 565 32.71 -17.87 28.35
N ALA A 566 31.53 -17.33 28.63
CA ALA A 566 31.08 -16.06 28.05
C ALA A 566 31.42 -14.92 29.03
N THR A 567 32.42 -14.10 28.69
CA THR A 567 32.63 -12.80 29.35
C THR A 567 31.81 -11.71 28.64
N PRO A 568 30.96 -10.94 29.34
CA PRO A 568 30.21 -9.85 28.74
C PRO A 568 31.10 -8.63 28.48
N VAL A 569 31.00 -8.07 27.26
CA VAL A 569 31.72 -6.86 26.81
C VAL A 569 31.15 -5.62 27.51
N ARG A 570 32.00 -4.87 28.21
CA ARG A 570 31.68 -3.56 28.79
C ARG A 570 31.53 -2.51 27.69
N THR A 571 30.46 -1.73 27.78
CA THR A 571 30.29 -0.46 27.07
C THR A 571 31.37 0.54 27.49
N ARG A 572 32.03 1.16 26.52
CA ARG A 572 32.97 2.27 26.73
C ARG A 572 32.25 3.56 26.37
N GLU A 573 32.06 4.41 27.37
CA GLU A 573 31.64 5.79 27.20
C GLU A 573 32.85 6.70 26.82
N VAL A 574 32.52 7.78 26.10
CA VAL A 574 33.21 9.08 25.91
C VAL A 574 34.43 9.12 24.96
N PHE A 575 34.28 9.79 23.79
CA PHE A 575 34.48 11.25 23.61
C PHE A 575 33.70 11.76 22.40
#